data_AF-A0A239QTN0-F1
#
_entry.id   AF-A0A239QTN0-F1
#
_cell.length_a   1.000
_cell.length_b   1.000
_cell.length_c   1.000
_cell.angle_alpha   90.00
_cell.angle_beta   90.00
_cell.angle_gamma   90.00
#
_symmetry.space_group_name_H-M   'P 1'
#
loop_
_entity.id
_entity.type
_entity.pdbx_description
1 polymer ?
#
loop_
_entity_poly.entity_id
_entity_poly.type
_entity_poly.pdbx_seq_one_letter_code
_entity_poly.pdbx_strand_id
1 'polypeptide(L)' 'MNHTSTPCQTTNADLWFAERASDLALAQELCGACPLRRECLEGAIERAEPWGVWGGRILLDGAIVAVKRGRGRPRKAA' A
#
# COMPACT_ATOMS: atom_id res chain seq x y z
N MET A 1 16.03 17.91 16.23
CA MET A 1 15.56 16.51 16.23
C MET A 1 14.66 16.35 15.02
N ASN A 2 15.18 15.82 13.92
CA ASN A 2 14.37 15.56 12.73
C ASN A 2 13.60 14.27 12.96
N HIS A 3 12.39 14.38 13.53
CA HIS A 3 11.42 13.29 13.43
C HIS A 3 10.96 13.24 11.97
N THR A 4 11.68 12.45 11.18
CA THR A 4 11.21 11.92 9.91
C THR A 4 9.90 11.20 10.18
N SER A 5 8.78 11.87 9.95
CA SER A 5 7.45 11.29 10.17
C SER A 5 7.29 10.09 9.22
N THR A 6 7.09 8.91 9.81
CA THR A 6 6.77 7.66 9.14
C THR A 6 5.32 7.32 9.48
N PRO A 7 4.34 7.76 8.68
CA PRO A 7 2.92 7.62 8.99
C PRO A 7 2.51 6.18 9.25
N CYS A 8 3.15 5.21 8.61
CA CYS A 8 2.89 3.79 8.82
C CYS A 8 3.25 3.27 10.21
N GLN A 9 4.13 3.95 10.95
CA GLN A 9 4.47 3.60 12.32
C GLN A 9 3.61 4.34 13.36
N THR A 10 2.99 5.46 12.97
CA THR A 10 2.23 6.32 13.88
C THR A 10 0.72 6.20 13.71
N THR A 11 0.26 5.41 12.74
CA THR A 11 -1.17 5.16 12.44
C THR A 11 -1.50 3.68 12.60
N ASN A 12 -2.78 3.32 12.52
CA ASN A 12 -3.18 1.91 12.56
C ASN A 12 -2.56 1.13 11.39
N ALA A 13 -1.84 0.05 11.70
CA ALA A 13 -1.23 -0.86 10.73
C ALA A 13 -2.27 -1.43 9.74
N ASP A 14 -3.49 -1.71 10.19
CA ASP A 14 -4.55 -2.30 9.34
C ASP A 14 -4.89 -1.44 8.12
N LEU A 15 -4.69 -0.13 8.20
CA LEU A 15 -4.96 0.81 7.11
C LEU A 15 -4.07 0.53 5.88
N TRP A 16 -2.81 0.17 6.12
CA TRP A 16 -1.81 -0.12 5.08
C TRP A 16 -2.06 -1.47 4.41
N PHE A 17 -2.81 -2.33 5.07
CA PHE A 17 -3.27 -3.63 4.61
C PHE A 17 -4.79 -3.65 4.55
N ALA A 18 -5.42 -2.58 4.06
CA ALA A 18 -6.87 -2.56 3.93
C ALA A 18 -7.34 -3.31 2.66
N GLU A 19 -8.53 -3.88 2.72
CA GLU A 19 -9.17 -4.47 1.53
C GLU A 19 -10.02 -3.46 0.75
N ARG A 20 -10.50 -2.43 1.44
CA ARG A 20 -11.36 -1.40 0.86
C ARG A 20 -10.53 -0.42 0.07
N ALA A 21 -10.97 -0.12 -1.15
CA ALA A 21 -10.30 0.85 -2.02
C ALA A 21 -10.19 2.25 -1.37
N SER A 22 -11.18 2.68 -0.58
CA SER A 22 -11.16 3.95 0.15
C SER A 22 -10.02 4.04 1.16
N ASP A 23 -9.76 2.93 1.86
CA ASP A 23 -8.75 2.87 2.91
C ASP A 23 -7.36 2.77 2.31
N LEU A 24 -7.22 2.03 1.21
CA LEU A 24 -5.99 2.01 0.42
C LEU A 24 -5.66 3.40 -0.14
N ALA A 25 -6.66 4.13 -0.66
CA ALA A 25 -6.45 5.50 -1.13
C ALA A 25 -5.98 6.42 0.02
N LEU A 26 -6.62 6.33 1.19
CA LEU A 26 -6.20 7.07 2.37
C LEU A 26 -4.76 6.73 2.80
N ALA A 27 -4.40 5.45 2.80
CA ALA A 27 -3.03 5.01 3.09
C ALA A 27 -2.02 5.61 2.10
N GLN A 28 -2.34 5.65 0.80
CA GLN A 28 -1.48 6.26 -0.22
C GLN A 28 -1.28 7.76 0.03
N GLU A 29 -2.36 8.48 0.36
CA GLU A 29 -2.31 9.91 0.69
C GLU A 29 -1.45 10.18 1.92
N LEU A 30 -1.65 9.42 3.00
CA LEU A 30 -0.85 9.53 4.22
C LEU A 30 0.63 9.27 3.92
N CYS A 31 0.93 8.28 3.07
CA CYS A 31 2.31 7.99 2.67
C CYS A 31 2.97 9.15 1.92
N GLY A 32 2.20 10.04 1.28
CA GLY A 32 2.68 11.09 0.39
C GLY A 32 3.75 12.00 0.98
N ALA A 33 3.70 12.27 2.29
CA ALA A 33 4.66 13.11 3.01
C ALA A 33 5.87 12.36 3.60
N CYS A 34 5.90 11.02 3.50
CA CYS A 34 6.99 10.22 4.04
C CYS A 34 8.28 10.44 3.23
N PRO A 35 9.42 10.77 3.86
CA PRO A 35 10.68 10.93 3.12
C PRO A 35 11.27 9.60 2.63
N LEU A 36 10.87 8.47 3.23
CA LEU A 36 11.36 7.13 2.90
C LEU A 36 10.57 6.45 1.77
N ARG A 37 9.65 7.14 1.08
CA ARG A 37 8.75 6.50 0.08
C ARG A 37 9.50 5.65 -0.95
N ARG A 38 10.62 6.15 -1.47
CA ARG A 38 11.37 5.47 -2.54
C ARG A 38 12.00 4.18 -2.04
N GLU A 39 12.78 4.25 -0.96
CA GLU A 39 13.45 3.10 -0.33
C GLU A 39 12.43 2.07 0.19
N CYS A 40 11.32 2.55 0.77
CA CYS A 40 10.22 1.71 1.22
C CYS A 40 9.57 0.93 0.07
N LEU A 41 9.33 1.59 -1.07
CA LEU A 41 8.75 0.96 -2.26
C LEU A 41 9.72 -0.07 -2.85
N GLU A 42 10.99 0.29 -3.00
CA GLU A 42 12.01 -0.59 -3.57
C GLU A 42 12.17 -1.86 -2.74
N GLY A 43 12.35 -1.73 -1.42
CA GLY A 43 12.46 -2.89 -0.54
C GLY A 43 11.19 -3.76 -0.52
N ALA A 44 10.00 -3.18 -0.71
CA ALA A 44 8.77 -3.95 -0.79
C ALA A 44 8.65 -4.75 -2.10
N ILE A 45 9.15 -4.21 -3.21
CA ILE A 45 9.25 -4.92 -4.49
C ILE A 45 10.26 -6.07 -4.37
N GLU A 46 11.44 -5.81 -3.80
CA GLU A 46 12.49 -6.82 -3.61
C GLU A 46 12.04 -8.00 -2.75
N ARG A 47 11.27 -7.74 -1.69
CA ARG A 47 10.70 -8.79 -0.83
C ARG A 47 9.46 -9.47 -1.42
N ALA A 48 9.02 -9.02 -2.60
CA ALA A 48 7.78 -9.44 -3.22
C ALA A 48 6.61 -9.39 -2.24
N GLU A 49 6.44 -8.25 -1.55
CA GLU A 49 5.41 -8.09 -0.52
C GLU A 49 4.05 -8.54 -1.09
N PRO A 50 3.34 -9.44 -0.40
CA PRO A 50 2.19 -10.11 -0.97
C PRO A 50 1.07 -9.14 -1.26
N TRP A 51 0.91 -8.09 -0.44
CA TRP A 51 -0.04 -7.01 -0.67
C TRP A 51 0.18 -5.81 0.27
N GLY A 52 -0.54 -4.72 -0.01
CA GLY A 52 -0.64 -3.54 0.88
C GLY A 52 -0.13 -2.26 0.21
N VAL A 53 -0.15 -1.15 0.95
CA VAL A 53 0.40 0.13 0.51
C VAL A 53 1.83 0.29 1.01
N TRP A 54 2.77 0.38 0.07
CA TRP A 54 4.20 0.55 0.31
C TRP A 54 4.71 1.73 -0.52
N GLY A 55 5.41 2.67 0.13
CA GLY A 55 5.92 3.87 -0.53
C GLY A 55 4.87 4.69 -1.31
N GLY A 56 3.61 4.64 -0.89
CA GLY A 56 2.48 5.35 -1.52
C GLY A 56 1.85 4.62 -2.70
N ARG A 57 2.23 3.37 -2.95
CA ARG A 57 1.70 2.54 -4.05
C ARG A 57 1.11 1.25 -3.49
N ILE A 58 0.07 0.75 -4.13
CA ILE A 58 -0.48 -0.56 -3.80
C ILE A 58 0.41 -1.61 -4.47
N LEU A 59 0.88 -2.59 -3.68
CA LEU A 59 1.55 -3.77 -4.18
C LEU A 59 0.63 -4.98 -4.11
N LEU A 60 0.87 -5.91 -5.02
CA LEU A 60 0.34 -7.27 -5.02
C LEU A 60 1.43 -8.18 -5.58
N ASP A 61 1.90 -9.13 -4.78
CA ASP A 61 2.98 -10.07 -5.12
C ASP A 61 4.22 -9.35 -5.71
N GLY A 62 4.66 -8.26 -5.06
CA GLY A 62 5.78 -7.44 -5.51
C GLY A 62 5.53 -6.53 -6.71
N ALA A 63 4.35 -6.60 -7.34
CA ALA A 63 3.99 -5.74 -8.48
C ALA A 63 3.18 -4.52 -8.03
N ILE A 64 3.52 -3.35 -8.58
CA ILE A 64 2.72 -2.14 -8.36
C ILE A 64 1.41 -2.23 -9.14
N VAL A 65 0.28 -2.12 -8.45
CA VAL A 65 -1.06 -2.11 -9.02
C VAL A 65 -1.78 -0.79 -8.76
N ALA A 66 -2.73 -0.43 -9.62
CA ALA A 66 -3.53 0.78 -9.43
C ALA A 66 -4.62 0.59 -8.36
N VAL A 67 -5.15 -0.62 -8.21
CA VAL A 67 -6.22 -0.96 -7.26
C VAL A 67 -6.10 -2.44 -6.87
N LYS A 68 -6.31 -2.78 -5.59
CA LYS A 68 -6.53 -4.17 -5.18
C LYS A 68 -7.86 -4.62 -5.81
N ARG A 69 -7.83 -5.60 -6.71
CA ARG A 69 -9.07 -6.19 -7.23
C ARG A 69 -9.81 -6.79 -6.05
N GLY A 70 -11.00 -6.25 -5.73
CA GLY A 70 -11.85 -6.85 -4.71
C GLY A 70 -12.12 -8.32 -5.07
N ARG A 71 -12.31 -9.17 -4.05
CA ARG A 71 -12.81 -10.54 -4.26
C ARG A 71 -14.25 -10.47 -4.78
N GLY A 72 -14.40 -10.23 -6.08
CA GLY A 72 -15.64 -10.35 -6.81
C GLY A 72 -15.78 -11.76 -7.35
N ARG A 73 -16.96 -12.37 -7.19
CA ARG A 73 -17.33 -13.62 -7.87
C ARG A 73 -16.91 -13.51 -9.35
N PRO A 74 -16.22 -14.50 -9.93
CA PRO A 74 -15.87 -14.46 -11.35
C PRO A 74 -17.13 -14.16 -12.15
N ARG A 75 -17.04 -13.22 -13.11
CA ARG A 75 -18.14 -12.97 -14.04
C ARG A 75 -18.45 -14.32 -14.69
N LYS A 76 -19.70 -14.80 -14.61
CA LYS A 76 -20.13 -16.00 -15.35
C LYS A 76 -19.71 -15.78 -16.81
N ALA A 77 -18.88 -16.67 -17.34
CA ALA A 77 -18.65 -16.74 -18.78
C ALA A 77 -20.02 -17.02 -19.43
N ALA A 78 -20.39 -16.20 -20.41
CA ALA A 78 -21.56 -16.40 -21.23
C ALA A 78 -21.36 -17.59 -22.17
#